data_AF-A0A3M7KJ28-F1
#
_entry.id   AF-A0A3M7KJ28-F1
#
_cell.length_a   1.000
_cell.length_b   1.000
_cell.length_c   1.000
_cell.angle_alpha   90.00
_cell.angle_beta   90.00
_cell.angle_gamma   90.00
#
_symmetry.space_group_name_H-M   'P 1'
#
loop_
_entity.id
_entity.type
_entity.pdbx_description
1 polymer ?
#
loop_
_entity_poly.entity_id
_entity_poly.type
_entity_poly.pdbx_seq_one_letter_code
_entity_poly.pdbx_strand_id
1 'polypeptide(L)'
;MAQSCEIDDDLDSIDELAINSNFFDFNQFGKTHNAYLEYVMTIENNQDPKARFMYGKTFSDPTFGSFNIDLTYEDMNKSMAFHRRRVDLILGGTYDASSENLSPEMTSFLDKLATIVKYSIDRKLTMTEFLASIAAIESKIQLEQQIEIDLKKGISNDGAAMLAITSILKYSTKYWVAIENVNNGSSGDDLPLARKGIWRALADAWGYVSAWVDNGDGSYSWYHESALVNADCVSDKVREN
;
A
#
# COMPACT_ATOMS: atom_id res chain seq x y z
N MET A 1 -11.58 -34.16 20.63
CA MET A 1 -11.30 -32.80 21.15
C MET A 1 -10.08 -32.32 20.40
N ALA A 2 -10.30 -31.48 19.38
CA ALA A 2 -9.25 -31.03 18.47
C ALA A 2 -8.56 -29.81 19.07
N GLN A 3 -7.24 -29.86 19.08
CA GLN A 3 -6.31 -28.88 19.63
C GLN A 3 -6.34 -27.64 18.73
N SER A 4 -6.58 -26.48 19.34
CA SER A 4 -6.59 -25.15 18.72
C SER A 4 -5.21 -24.88 18.11
N CYS A 5 -5.14 -24.60 16.80
CA CYS A 5 -3.94 -24.03 16.19
C CYS A 5 -3.83 -22.57 16.68
N GLU A 6 -2.89 -22.33 17.57
CA GLU A 6 -2.37 -21.00 17.85
C GLU A 6 -1.77 -20.47 16.54
N ILE A 7 -2.21 -19.28 16.13
CA ILE A 7 -1.57 -18.50 15.08
C ILE A 7 -0.28 -17.99 15.73
N ASP A 8 0.88 -18.38 15.17
CA ASP A 8 2.20 -17.95 15.63
C ASP A 8 2.25 -16.40 15.64
N ASP A 9 2.19 -15.82 16.84
CA ASP A 9 2.39 -14.38 17.12
C ASP A 9 3.89 -13.99 17.08
N ASP A 10 4.78 -14.87 16.62
CA ASP A 10 6.24 -14.77 16.82
C ASP A 10 6.99 -14.05 15.68
N LEU A 11 6.42 -12.98 15.13
CA LEU A 11 7.13 -12.00 14.27
C LEU A 11 7.13 -10.56 14.82
N ASP A 12 6.52 -10.32 15.98
CA ASP A 12 6.46 -8.98 16.60
C ASP A 12 7.65 -8.67 17.54
N SER A 13 8.66 -9.54 17.66
CA SER A 13 9.84 -9.28 18.48
C SER A 13 11.01 -8.68 17.69
N ILE A 14 10.86 -7.45 17.21
CA ILE A 14 12.01 -6.57 16.91
C ILE A 14 11.77 -5.23 17.61
N ASP A 15 12.41 -5.11 18.78
CA ASP A 15 12.66 -3.91 19.60
C ASP A 15 11.45 -3.04 20.01
N GLU A 16 10.79 -3.44 21.11
CA GLU A 16 10.16 -2.52 22.05
C GLU A 16 11.22 -1.65 22.76
N LEU A 17 11.81 -0.70 22.05
CA LEU A 17 12.61 0.37 22.64
C LEU A 17 11.84 1.69 22.57
N ALA A 18 11.06 1.93 23.63
CA ALA A 18 10.59 3.24 24.11
C ALA A 18 10.15 4.25 23.02
N ILE A 19 8.93 4.07 22.49
CA ILE A 19 8.28 5.06 21.63
C ILE A 19 7.83 6.25 22.49
N ASN A 20 8.66 7.29 22.55
CA ASN A 20 8.20 8.64 22.86
C ASN A 20 7.21 9.07 21.76
N SER A 21 5.96 9.34 22.13
CA SER A 21 4.79 9.49 21.26
C SER A 21 4.73 10.78 20.43
N ASN A 22 5.74 11.05 19.59
CA ASN A 22 5.74 12.16 18.62
C ASN A 22 6.09 11.74 17.18
N PHE A 23 6.26 10.43 16.89
CA PHE A 23 6.58 9.94 15.54
C PHE A 23 5.41 9.17 14.92
N PHE A 24 5.19 9.36 13.62
CA PHE A 24 4.20 8.62 12.84
C PHE A 24 4.61 7.15 12.71
N ASP A 25 3.70 6.23 13.05
CA ASP A 25 3.94 4.80 12.92
C ASP A 25 3.53 4.30 11.53
N PHE A 26 4.52 4.17 10.64
CA PHE A 26 4.31 3.65 9.29
C PHE A 26 3.82 2.20 9.29
N ASN A 27 4.22 1.37 10.25
CA ASN A 27 3.74 -0.01 10.31
C ASN A 27 2.26 -0.05 10.67
N GLN A 28 1.85 0.73 11.67
CA GLN A 28 0.43 0.87 12.02
C GLN A 28 -0.37 1.43 10.83
N PHE A 29 0.20 2.35 10.05
CA PHE A 29 -0.45 2.87 8.85
C PHE A 29 -0.74 1.79 7.79
N GLY A 30 0.22 0.89 7.53
CA GLY A 30 0.01 -0.25 6.64
C GLY A 30 -1.02 -1.27 7.19
N LYS A 31 -1.05 -1.49 8.51
CA LYS A 31 -2.07 -2.31 9.17
C LYS A 31 -3.48 -1.69 9.04
N THR A 32 -3.59 -0.38 9.24
CA THR A 32 -4.85 0.38 9.06
C THR A 32 -5.35 0.29 7.61
N HIS A 33 -4.46 0.30 6.62
CA HIS A 33 -4.84 0.07 5.22
C HIS A 33 -5.55 -1.27 5.01
N ASN A 34 -5.00 -2.35 5.56
CA ASN A 34 -5.65 -3.66 5.46
C ASN A 34 -6.96 -3.72 6.24
N ALA A 35 -7.05 -3.07 7.42
CA ALA A 35 -8.30 -2.98 8.17
C ALA A 35 -9.40 -2.26 7.38
N TYR A 36 -9.04 -1.23 6.61
CA TYR A 36 -9.95 -0.58 5.66
C TYR A 36 -10.41 -1.55 4.56
N LEU A 37 -9.49 -2.30 3.95
CA LEU A 37 -9.82 -3.29 2.92
C LEU A 37 -10.80 -4.35 3.44
N GLU A 38 -10.55 -4.89 4.63
CA GLU A 38 -11.44 -5.84 5.29
C GLU A 38 -12.82 -5.22 5.52
N TYR A 39 -12.86 -4.00 6.03
CA TYR A 39 -14.09 -3.26 6.30
C TYR A 39 -14.95 -3.12 5.04
N VAL A 40 -14.39 -2.62 3.93
CA VAL A 40 -15.16 -2.42 2.68
C VAL A 40 -15.56 -3.73 2.01
N MET A 41 -14.85 -4.83 2.29
CA MET A 41 -15.20 -6.16 1.79
C MET A 41 -16.38 -6.80 2.53
N THR A 42 -16.81 -6.27 3.68
CA THR A 42 -17.94 -6.81 4.47
C THR A 42 -19.33 -6.48 3.92
N ILE A 43 -19.46 -5.50 3.02
CA ILE A 43 -20.77 -5.08 2.51
C ILE A 43 -21.39 -6.12 1.56
N GLU A 44 -22.72 -6.21 1.55
CA GLU A 44 -23.46 -7.16 0.69
C GLU A 44 -23.16 -6.96 -0.81
N ASN A 45 -22.99 -5.70 -1.24
CA ASN A 45 -22.67 -5.36 -2.64
C ASN A 45 -21.17 -5.08 -2.84
N ASN A 46 -20.29 -5.86 -2.22
CA ASN A 46 -18.84 -5.62 -2.27
C ASN A 46 -18.21 -5.80 -3.66
N GLN A 47 -18.96 -6.21 -4.69
CA GLN A 47 -18.47 -6.24 -6.07
C GLN A 47 -18.65 -4.91 -6.80
N ASP A 48 -19.42 -3.96 -6.25
CA ASP A 48 -19.60 -2.62 -6.81
C ASP A 48 -18.57 -1.64 -6.20
N PRO A 49 -17.60 -1.14 -6.98
CA PRO A 49 -16.59 -0.21 -6.47
C PRO A 49 -17.20 1.10 -5.95
N LYS A 50 -18.35 1.53 -6.49
CA LYS A 50 -19.05 2.72 -6.00
C LYS A 50 -19.69 2.47 -4.65
N ALA A 51 -20.25 1.28 -4.43
CA ALA A 51 -20.79 0.90 -3.12
C ALA A 51 -19.68 0.82 -2.06
N ARG A 52 -18.56 0.17 -2.39
CA ARG A 52 -17.38 0.12 -1.51
C ARG A 52 -16.79 1.49 -1.22
N PHE A 53 -16.66 2.35 -2.24
CA PHE A 53 -16.25 3.74 -2.06
C PHE A 53 -17.15 4.47 -1.06
N MET A 54 -18.48 4.43 -1.28
CA MET A 54 -19.44 5.15 -0.43
C MET A 54 -19.46 4.62 1.01
N TYR A 55 -19.30 3.32 1.20
CA TYR A 55 -19.18 2.71 2.52
C TYR A 55 -17.83 2.99 3.18
N GLY A 56 -16.74 2.93 2.42
CA GLY A 56 -15.39 3.23 2.91
C GLY A 56 -15.25 4.64 3.47
N LYS A 57 -16.05 5.61 3.00
CA LYS A 57 -16.10 6.96 3.59
C LYS A 57 -16.53 6.99 5.07
N THR A 58 -17.13 5.92 5.58
CA THR A 58 -17.51 5.81 7.00
C THR A 58 -16.48 5.08 7.85
N PHE A 59 -15.38 4.63 7.26
CA PHE A 59 -14.28 4.01 7.99
C PHE A 59 -13.58 5.05 8.86
N SER A 60 -13.33 4.67 10.12
CA SER A 60 -12.56 5.46 11.07
C SER A 60 -11.61 4.54 11.81
N ASP A 61 -10.33 4.88 11.79
CA ASP A 61 -9.29 4.17 12.52
C ASP A 61 -9.06 4.79 13.90
N PRO A 62 -8.81 4.00 14.97
CA PRO A 62 -8.54 4.54 16.31
C PRO A 62 -7.27 5.38 16.42
N THR A 63 -6.27 5.13 15.58
CA THR A 63 -4.96 5.79 15.57
C THR A 63 -4.95 7.00 14.63
N PHE A 64 -5.53 6.87 13.44
CA PHE A 64 -5.45 7.89 12.38
C PHE A 64 -6.76 8.66 12.14
N GLY A 65 -7.87 8.24 12.74
CA GLY A 65 -9.15 8.94 12.66
C GLY A 65 -9.97 8.59 11.40
N SER A 66 -10.87 9.51 11.03
CA SER A 66 -11.68 9.40 9.82
C SER A 66 -10.84 9.67 8.59
N PHE A 67 -11.24 9.06 7.46
CA PHE A 67 -10.59 9.20 6.16
C PHE A 67 -11.52 9.81 5.10
N ASN A 68 -12.43 10.70 5.50
CA ASN A 68 -13.41 11.33 4.61
C ASN A 68 -12.98 12.76 4.20
N ILE A 69 -12.46 12.89 2.97
CA ILE A 69 -11.91 14.14 2.40
C ILE A 69 -12.79 14.85 1.37
N ASP A 70 -14.10 14.68 1.44
CA ASP A 70 -15.00 15.22 0.42
C ASP A 70 -14.69 14.76 -1.02
N LEU A 71 -13.80 13.76 -1.20
CA LEU A 71 -13.54 13.11 -2.48
C LEU A 71 -14.85 12.51 -3.00
N THR A 72 -15.11 12.71 -4.29
CA THR A 72 -16.24 12.11 -4.97
C THR A 72 -15.81 10.83 -5.69
N TYR A 73 -16.76 9.93 -5.90
CA TYR A 73 -16.50 8.73 -6.72
C TYR A 73 -16.09 9.10 -8.15
N GLU A 74 -16.54 10.26 -8.66
CA GLU A 74 -16.17 10.72 -10.01
C GLU A 74 -14.68 11.09 -10.09
N ASP A 75 -14.14 11.74 -9.06
CA ASP A 75 -12.71 12.09 -8.98
C ASP A 75 -11.85 10.83 -8.95
N MET A 76 -12.24 9.85 -8.14
CA MET A 76 -11.60 8.53 -8.10
C MET A 76 -11.70 7.82 -9.46
N ASN A 77 -12.89 7.76 -10.08
CA ASN A 77 -13.08 7.07 -11.35
C ASN A 77 -12.22 7.65 -12.49
N LYS A 78 -11.96 8.97 -12.48
CA LYS A 78 -11.07 9.63 -13.45
C LYS A 78 -9.61 9.19 -13.32
N SER A 79 -9.14 8.88 -12.10
CA SER A 79 -7.75 8.43 -11.89
C SER A 79 -7.55 6.94 -12.16
N MET A 80 -8.60 6.10 -12.10
CA MET A 80 -8.48 4.63 -12.19
C MET A 80 -7.71 4.13 -13.42
N ALA A 81 -7.97 4.70 -14.60
CA ALA A 81 -7.31 4.28 -15.84
C ALA A 81 -5.79 4.54 -15.81
N PHE A 82 -5.40 5.66 -15.20
CA PHE A 82 -4.00 6.03 -15.02
C PHE A 82 -3.31 5.10 -14.00
N HIS A 83 -3.96 4.79 -12.87
CA HIS A 83 -3.46 3.81 -11.91
C HIS A 83 -3.25 2.42 -12.51
N ARG A 84 -4.25 1.92 -13.25
CA ARG A 84 -4.17 0.63 -13.93
C ARG A 84 -2.98 0.58 -14.88
N ARG A 85 -2.81 1.63 -15.69
CA ARG A 85 -1.66 1.75 -16.60
C ARG A 85 -0.32 1.68 -15.86
N ARG A 86 -0.17 2.35 -14.70
CA ARG A 86 1.04 2.27 -13.88
C ARG A 86 1.34 0.84 -13.44
N VAL A 87 0.34 0.15 -12.89
CA VAL A 87 0.47 -1.26 -12.48
C VAL A 87 0.87 -2.13 -13.68
N ASP A 88 0.20 -1.98 -14.82
CA ASP A 88 0.51 -2.73 -16.05
C ASP A 88 1.96 -2.48 -16.54
N LEU A 89 2.44 -1.24 -16.48
CA LEU A 89 3.81 -0.89 -16.85
C LEU A 89 4.85 -1.51 -15.88
N ILE A 90 4.58 -1.52 -14.57
CA ILE A 90 5.44 -2.16 -13.57
C ILE A 90 5.52 -3.66 -13.83
N LEU A 91 4.35 -4.29 -14.02
CA LEU A 91 4.25 -5.71 -14.33
C LEU A 91 4.87 -6.07 -15.69
N GLY A 92 4.85 -5.15 -16.65
CA GLY A 92 5.54 -5.26 -17.94
C GLY A 92 7.05 -5.01 -17.88
N GLY A 93 7.55 -4.42 -16.79
CA GLY A 93 8.96 -4.01 -16.66
C GLY A 93 9.32 -2.79 -17.52
N THR A 94 8.35 -1.95 -17.85
CA THR A 94 8.50 -0.75 -18.69
C THR A 94 8.03 0.53 -18.00
N TYR A 95 7.87 0.48 -16.67
CA TYR A 95 7.54 1.65 -15.86
C TYR A 95 8.70 2.65 -15.85
N ASP A 96 8.35 3.94 -15.90
CA ASP A 96 9.28 5.07 -15.92
C ASP A 96 8.66 6.23 -15.14
N ALA A 97 9.14 6.44 -13.91
CA ALA A 97 8.66 7.48 -13.02
C ALA A 97 9.02 8.90 -13.51
N SER A 98 9.98 9.06 -14.42
CA SER A 98 10.38 10.38 -14.93
C SER A 98 9.25 11.08 -15.72
N SER A 99 8.26 10.30 -16.16
CA SER A 99 7.06 10.81 -16.83
C SER A 99 6.02 11.43 -15.89
N GLU A 100 6.25 11.41 -14.57
CA GLU A 100 5.23 11.68 -13.55
C GLU A 100 5.36 13.03 -12.83
N ASN A 101 6.28 13.92 -13.28
CA ASN A 101 6.54 15.24 -12.66
C ASN A 101 6.79 15.17 -11.15
N LEU A 102 7.55 14.18 -10.69
CA LEU A 102 7.92 13.98 -9.29
C LEU A 102 9.30 14.57 -9.01
N SER A 103 9.65 14.71 -7.73
CA SER A 103 11.02 15.04 -7.34
C SER A 103 12.01 13.98 -7.86
N PRO A 104 13.29 14.33 -8.06
CA PRO A 104 14.32 13.37 -8.44
C PRO A 104 14.43 12.19 -7.46
N GLU A 105 14.30 12.46 -6.17
CA GLU A 105 14.36 11.47 -5.09
C GLU A 105 13.19 10.49 -5.19
N MET A 106 11.96 10.98 -5.35
CA MET A 106 10.76 10.16 -5.52
C MET A 106 10.80 9.35 -6.82
N THR A 107 11.24 9.97 -7.91
CA THR A 107 11.42 9.30 -9.21
C THR A 107 12.35 8.09 -9.07
N SER A 108 13.54 8.31 -8.51
CA SER A 108 14.54 7.26 -8.28
C SER A 108 14.02 6.14 -7.36
N PHE A 109 13.30 6.51 -6.30
CA PHE A 109 12.66 5.56 -5.39
C PHE A 109 11.62 4.69 -6.11
N LEU A 110 10.69 5.28 -6.86
CA LEU A 110 9.62 4.54 -7.53
C LEU A 110 10.16 3.62 -8.63
N ASP A 111 11.14 4.05 -9.42
CA ASP A 111 11.79 3.20 -10.43
C ASP A 111 12.50 2.00 -9.78
N LYS A 112 13.19 2.24 -8.66
CA LYS A 112 13.84 1.17 -7.90
C LYS A 112 12.83 0.20 -7.30
N LEU A 113 11.74 0.70 -6.73
CA LEU A 113 10.68 -0.12 -6.15
C LEU A 113 9.98 -0.96 -7.22
N ALA A 114 9.65 -0.37 -8.37
CA ALA A 114 9.08 -1.05 -9.53
C ALA A 114 10.02 -2.17 -10.04
N THR A 115 11.32 -1.90 -10.12
CA THR A 115 12.33 -2.89 -10.51
C THR A 115 12.39 -4.06 -9.54
N ILE A 116 12.34 -3.79 -8.23
CA ILE A 116 12.35 -4.82 -7.18
C ILE A 116 11.09 -5.68 -7.27
N VAL A 117 9.91 -5.08 -7.46
CA VAL A 117 8.67 -5.84 -7.61
C VAL A 117 8.72 -6.72 -8.86
N LYS A 118 9.12 -6.17 -10.01
CA LYS A 118 9.24 -6.94 -11.26
C LYS A 118 10.22 -8.10 -11.12
N TYR A 119 11.39 -7.84 -10.55
CA TYR A 119 12.40 -8.86 -10.26
C TYR A 119 11.83 -9.96 -9.36
N SER A 120 11.10 -9.58 -8.31
CA SER A 120 10.51 -10.52 -7.35
C SER A 120 9.50 -11.46 -8.00
N ILE A 121 8.66 -10.92 -8.89
CA ILE A 121 7.70 -11.68 -9.68
C ILE A 121 8.40 -12.64 -10.66
N ASP A 122 9.39 -12.14 -11.41
CA ASP A 122 10.09 -12.94 -12.42
C ASP A 122 10.91 -14.06 -11.81
N ARG A 123 11.53 -13.79 -10.66
CA ARG A 123 12.33 -14.76 -9.91
C ARG A 123 11.51 -15.66 -9.01
N LYS A 124 10.20 -15.44 -8.90
CA LYS A 124 9.30 -16.21 -8.05
C LYS A 124 9.78 -16.23 -6.59
N LEU A 125 10.21 -15.06 -6.11
CA LEU A 125 10.65 -14.93 -4.71
C LEU A 125 9.52 -15.33 -3.76
N THR A 126 9.92 -15.83 -2.59
CA THR A 126 8.98 -16.08 -1.49
C THR A 126 8.51 -14.77 -0.86
N MET A 127 7.48 -14.84 -0.01
CA MET A 127 7.04 -13.69 0.77
C MET A 127 8.20 -13.12 1.59
N THR A 128 8.93 -13.98 2.31
CA THR A 128 10.06 -13.60 3.16
C THR A 128 11.15 -12.86 2.39
N GLU A 129 11.54 -13.37 1.21
CA GLU A 129 12.57 -12.74 0.35
C GLU A 129 12.13 -11.36 -0.16
N PHE A 130 10.86 -11.24 -0.54
CA PHE A 130 10.28 -9.98 -0.97
C PHE A 130 10.24 -8.96 0.18
N LEU A 131 9.75 -9.36 1.36
CA LEU A 131 9.67 -8.50 2.53
C LEU A 131 11.07 -8.04 2.97
N ALA A 132 12.09 -8.90 2.89
CA ALA A 132 13.47 -8.51 3.15
C ALA A 132 13.96 -7.44 2.15
N SER A 133 13.58 -7.55 0.88
CA SER A 133 13.90 -6.54 -0.14
C SER A 133 13.23 -5.20 0.14
N ILE A 134 11.97 -5.21 0.61
CA ILE A 134 11.26 -3.99 1.01
C ILE A 134 11.88 -3.38 2.28
N ALA A 135 12.20 -4.17 3.29
CA ALA A 135 12.85 -3.70 4.51
C ALA A 135 14.20 -3.01 4.23
N ALA A 136 14.99 -3.54 3.29
CA ALA A 136 16.23 -2.90 2.86
C ALA A 136 16.01 -1.52 2.22
N ILE A 137 14.89 -1.30 1.53
CA ILE A 137 14.51 0.02 1.01
C ILE A 137 14.09 0.95 2.15
N GLU A 138 13.25 0.47 3.08
CA GLU A 138 12.81 1.22 4.26
C GLU A 138 14.00 1.73 5.08
N SER A 139 14.96 0.86 5.40
CA SER A 139 16.18 1.26 6.11
C SER A 139 16.99 2.30 5.34
N LYS A 140 17.07 2.19 4.01
CA LYS A 140 17.77 3.18 3.18
C LYS A 140 17.08 4.55 3.23
N ILE A 141 15.75 4.59 3.14
CA ILE A 141 14.98 5.84 3.23
C ILE A 141 15.20 6.49 4.60
N GLN A 142 15.12 5.72 5.69
CA GLN A 142 15.32 6.23 7.05
C GLN A 142 16.73 6.81 7.28
N LEU A 143 17.73 6.32 6.54
CA LEU A 143 19.12 6.82 6.63
C LEU A 143 19.37 8.05 5.76
N GLU A 144 18.73 8.15 4.61
CA GLU A 144 19.08 9.14 3.57
C GLU A 144 18.08 10.30 3.44
N GLN A 145 16.85 10.14 3.92
CA GLN A 145 15.78 11.12 3.75
C GLN A 145 15.42 11.79 5.07
N GLN A 146 15.03 13.07 5.00
CA GLN A 146 14.28 13.69 6.09
C GLN A 146 12.87 13.11 6.11
N ILE A 147 12.33 12.86 7.29
CA ILE A 147 10.99 12.29 7.46
C ILE A 147 10.12 13.33 8.17
N GLU A 148 9.20 13.95 7.44
CA GLU A 148 8.29 14.97 7.97
C GLU A 148 6.84 14.69 7.57
N ILE A 149 5.95 14.71 8.56
CA ILE A 149 4.52 14.51 8.37
C ILE A 149 3.71 15.38 9.34
N ASP A 150 2.77 16.15 8.79
CA ASP A 150 1.77 16.94 9.52
C ASP A 150 0.39 16.34 9.28
N LEU A 151 -0.05 15.47 10.19
CA LEU A 151 -1.36 14.82 10.12
C LEU A 151 -2.52 15.81 10.19
N LYS A 152 -2.34 16.97 10.83
CA LYS A 152 -3.43 17.95 10.95
C LYS A 152 -3.66 18.67 9.63
N LYS A 153 -2.61 18.84 8.82
CA LYS A 153 -2.68 19.50 7.52
C LYS A 153 -2.78 18.52 6.34
N GLY A 154 -2.53 17.22 6.57
CA GLY A 154 -2.42 16.25 5.49
C GLY A 154 -1.23 16.54 4.59
N ILE A 155 -0.09 16.90 5.16
CA ILE A 155 1.12 17.23 4.40
C ILE A 155 2.25 16.30 4.82
N SER A 156 2.99 15.79 3.84
CA SER A 156 4.19 14.98 4.06
C SER A 156 5.26 15.34 3.05
N ASN A 157 6.52 15.20 3.43
CA ASN A 157 7.63 15.28 2.49
C ASN A 157 7.86 13.93 1.78
N ASP A 158 8.76 13.92 0.79
CA ASP A 158 9.07 12.71 0.01
C ASP A 158 9.46 11.53 0.91
N GLY A 159 10.36 11.72 1.87
CA GLY A 159 10.86 10.64 2.72
C GLY A 159 9.75 9.94 3.52
N ALA A 160 8.86 10.71 4.16
CA ALA A 160 7.71 10.15 4.86
C ALA A 160 6.81 9.36 3.91
N ALA A 161 6.60 9.88 2.72
CA ALA A 161 5.63 9.33 1.83
C ALA A 161 6.20 8.12 1.02
N MET A 162 7.52 8.03 0.82
CA MET A 162 8.22 6.79 0.43
C MET A 162 7.98 5.66 1.47
N LEU A 163 8.11 5.96 2.77
CA LEU A 163 7.90 4.97 3.84
C LEU A 163 6.45 4.49 3.93
N ALA A 164 5.48 5.36 3.64
CA ALA A 164 4.09 4.97 3.57
C ALA A 164 3.80 4.05 2.38
N ILE A 165 4.39 4.32 1.21
CA ILE A 165 4.28 3.44 0.02
C ILE A 165 4.86 2.06 0.31
N THR A 166 6.07 1.98 0.91
CA THR A 166 6.67 0.69 1.27
C THR A 166 5.84 -0.04 2.31
N SER A 167 5.28 0.67 3.28
CA SER A 167 4.44 0.07 4.31
C SER A 167 3.16 -0.53 3.73
N ILE A 168 2.42 0.21 2.89
CA ILE A 168 1.24 -0.34 2.21
C ILE A 168 1.62 -1.54 1.37
N LEU A 169 2.67 -1.45 0.55
CA LEU A 169 3.09 -2.59 -0.28
C LEU A 169 3.41 -3.83 0.57
N LYS A 170 4.15 -3.65 1.68
CA LYS A 170 4.53 -4.70 2.62
C LYS A 170 3.32 -5.41 3.22
N TYR A 171 2.38 -4.63 3.76
CA TYR A 171 1.20 -5.17 4.45
C TYR A 171 0.13 -5.68 3.48
N SER A 172 -0.13 -4.99 2.38
CA SER A 172 -1.05 -5.47 1.33
C SER A 172 -0.56 -6.77 0.71
N THR A 173 0.75 -6.94 0.50
CA THR A 173 1.27 -8.20 -0.06
C THR A 173 1.01 -9.37 0.89
N LYS A 174 1.24 -9.19 2.20
CA LYS A 174 0.90 -10.19 3.23
C LYS A 174 -0.59 -10.55 3.19
N TYR A 175 -1.46 -9.54 3.17
CA TYR A 175 -2.92 -9.71 3.18
C TYR A 175 -3.43 -10.47 1.94
N TRP A 176 -3.07 -9.99 0.75
CA TRP A 176 -3.59 -10.58 -0.48
C TRP A 176 -3.02 -11.97 -0.77
N VAL A 177 -1.76 -12.22 -0.41
CA VAL A 177 -1.20 -13.58 -0.54
C VAL A 177 -1.88 -14.54 0.44
N ALA A 178 -2.17 -14.11 1.68
CA ALA A 178 -2.91 -14.95 2.63
C ALA A 178 -4.31 -15.32 2.09
N ILE A 179 -5.05 -14.36 1.54
CA ILE A 179 -6.38 -14.61 0.95
C ILE A 179 -6.30 -15.56 -0.25
N GLU A 180 -5.35 -15.34 -1.17
CA GLU A 180 -5.19 -16.21 -2.35
C GLU A 180 -4.77 -17.63 -1.95
N ASN A 181 -3.92 -17.76 -0.92
CA ASN A 181 -3.46 -19.05 -0.39
C ASN A 181 -4.61 -19.84 0.25
N VAL A 182 -5.48 -19.18 1.03
CA VAL A 182 -6.71 -19.77 1.59
C VAL A 182 -7.63 -20.25 0.47
N ASN A 183 -7.83 -19.45 -0.57
CA ASN A 183 -8.70 -19.80 -1.70
C ASN A 183 -8.15 -20.94 -2.58
N ASN A 184 -6.83 -21.15 -2.60
CA ASN A 184 -6.16 -22.17 -3.41
C ASN A 184 -5.73 -23.41 -2.60
N GLY A 185 -6.10 -23.51 -1.32
CA GLY A 185 -5.79 -24.67 -0.47
C GLY A 185 -4.31 -24.91 -0.22
N SER A 186 -3.47 -23.89 -0.37
CA SER A 186 -2.01 -23.95 -0.17
C SER A 186 -1.63 -22.93 0.90
N SER A 187 -1.13 -23.36 2.06
CA SER A 187 -0.73 -22.45 3.15
C SER A 187 0.78 -22.49 3.38
N GLY A 188 1.40 -21.32 3.58
CA GLY A 188 2.82 -21.17 3.96
C GLY A 188 3.53 -20.01 3.24
N ASP A 189 4.45 -19.36 3.94
CA ASP A 189 5.26 -18.23 3.45
C ASP A 189 6.34 -18.65 2.42
N ASP A 190 6.60 -19.96 2.30
CA ASP A 190 7.53 -20.57 1.35
C ASP A 190 6.97 -20.68 -0.08
N LEU A 191 5.70 -20.29 -0.27
CA LEU A 191 5.11 -20.26 -1.60
C LEU A 191 5.63 -19.04 -2.37
N PRO A 192 5.96 -19.20 -3.67
CA PRO A 192 6.24 -18.07 -4.53
C PRO A 192 5.11 -17.05 -4.47
N LEU A 193 5.47 -15.76 -4.47
CA LEU A 193 4.49 -14.67 -4.52
C LEU A 193 3.38 -14.99 -5.52
N ALA A 194 2.16 -15.17 -5.01
CA ALA A 194 1.01 -15.39 -5.86
C ALA A 194 0.87 -14.16 -6.76
N ARG A 195 1.02 -14.34 -8.08
CA ARG A 195 0.98 -13.23 -9.05
C ARG A 195 -0.22 -12.30 -8.83
N LYS A 196 -1.40 -12.85 -8.53
CA LYS A 196 -2.60 -12.06 -8.26
C LYS A 196 -2.51 -11.26 -6.96
N GLY A 197 -1.89 -11.80 -5.91
CA GLY A 197 -1.75 -11.12 -4.62
C GLY A 197 -0.85 -9.88 -4.71
N ILE A 198 0.29 -10.01 -5.39
CA ILE A 198 1.21 -8.88 -5.58
C ILE A 198 0.66 -7.82 -6.54
N TRP A 199 -0.21 -8.19 -7.49
CA TRP A 199 -0.89 -7.22 -8.36
C TRP A 199 -1.83 -6.31 -7.57
N ARG A 200 -2.59 -6.87 -6.62
CA ARG A 200 -3.44 -6.08 -5.74
C ARG A 200 -2.61 -5.20 -4.81
N ALA A 201 -1.55 -5.74 -4.22
CA ALA A 201 -0.66 -4.96 -3.37
C ALA A 201 0.02 -3.79 -4.11
N LEU A 202 0.35 -3.96 -5.40
CA LEU A 202 0.82 -2.87 -6.26
C LEU A 202 -0.26 -1.81 -6.48
N ALA A 203 -1.50 -2.23 -6.77
CA ALA A 203 -2.62 -1.29 -6.92
C ALA A 203 -2.85 -0.48 -5.65
N ASP A 204 -2.67 -1.11 -4.48
CA ASP A 204 -2.79 -0.43 -3.20
C ASP A 204 -1.68 0.63 -3.01
N ALA A 205 -0.42 0.23 -3.18
CA ALA A 205 0.73 1.10 -2.95
C ALA A 205 0.86 2.23 -4.00
N TRP A 206 0.55 1.99 -5.27
CA TRP A 206 0.54 3.05 -6.30
C TRP A 206 -0.78 3.83 -6.36
N GLY A 207 -1.85 3.30 -5.77
CA GLY A 207 -3.04 4.06 -5.40
C GLY A 207 -2.66 5.26 -4.53
N TYR A 208 -1.81 5.01 -3.54
CA TYR A 208 -1.23 6.03 -2.66
C TYR A 208 -0.37 7.07 -3.40
N VAL A 209 0.51 6.66 -4.33
CA VAL A 209 1.37 7.59 -5.09
C VAL A 209 0.54 8.64 -5.86
N SER A 210 -0.64 8.24 -6.36
CA SER A 210 -1.46 9.15 -7.19
C SER A 210 -2.40 10.04 -6.37
N ALA A 211 -2.44 9.83 -5.06
CA ALA A 211 -3.13 10.68 -4.11
C ALA A 211 -2.31 11.93 -3.72
N TRP A 212 -1.11 12.09 -4.27
CA TRP A 212 -0.23 13.20 -3.95
C TRP A 212 -0.51 14.40 -4.84
N VAL A 213 -0.55 15.57 -4.21
CA VAL A 213 -0.64 16.85 -4.87
C VAL A 213 0.62 17.62 -4.56
N ASP A 214 1.41 17.95 -5.56
CA ASP A 214 2.54 18.87 -5.43
C ASP A 214 2.01 20.27 -5.04
N ASN A 215 2.49 20.81 -3.92
CA ASN A 215 2.12 22.13 -3.45
C ASN A 215 2.93 23.26 -4.09
N GLY A 216 3.95 22.94 -4.89
CA GLY A 216 4.81 23.90 -5.59
C GLY A 216 5.89 24.56 -4.72
N ASP A 217 6.03 24.14 -3.47
CA ASP A 217 7.04 24.61 -2.50
C ASP A 217 8.03 23.51 -2.07
N GLY A 218 8.00 22.36 -2.73
CA GLY A 218 8.77 21.17 -2.37
C GLY A 218 8.10 20.29 -1.30
N SER A 219 6.87 20.63 -0.88
CA SER A 219 6.00 19.74 -0.10
C SER A 219 4.93 19.09 -0.96
N TYR A 220 4.46 17.91 -0.54
CA TYR A 220 3.32 17.25 -1.15
C TYR A 220 2.16 17.25 -0.16
N SER A 221 1.02 17.78 -0.57
CA SER A 221 -0.23 17.50 0.12
C SER A 221 -0.59 16.06 -0.16
N TRP A 222 -0.69 15.28 0.90
CA TRP A 222 -1.14 13.92 0.83
C TRP A 222 -2.43 13.82 1.61
N TYR A 223 -3.52 13.54 0.89
CA TYR A 223 -4.73 13.12 1.55
C TYR A 223 -4.58 11.64 1.92
N HIS A 224 -4.13 11.37 3.15
CA HIS A 224 -4.10 10.00 3.71
C HIS A 224 -5.42 9.25 3.59
N GLU A 225 -6.45 10.05 3.50
CA GLU A 225 -7.86 9.77 3.34
C GLU A 225 -8.23 9.35 1.90
N SER A 226 -7.50 9.80 0.87
CA SER A 226 -7.69 9.36 -0.52
C SER A 226 -6.94 8.06 -0.85
N ALA A 227 -5.83 7.79 -0.15
CA ALA A 227 -4.96 6.67 -0.50
C ALA A 227 -5.61 5.30 -0.21
N LEU A 228 -6.34 5.20 0.92
CA LEU A 228 -7.12 4.00 1.27
C LEU A 228 -8.18 3.68 0.22
N VAL A 229 -8.87 4.72 -0.27
CA VAL A 229 -10.02 4.60 -1.16
C VAL A 229 -9.62 4.35 -2.62
N ASN A 230 -8.52 4.97 -3.08
CA ASN A 230 -7.99 4.77 -4.43
C ASN A 230 -7.43 3.34 -4.63
N ALA A 231 -6.79 2.80 -3.59
CA ALA A 231 -6.23 1.44 -3.57
C ALA A 231 -7.29 0.35 -3.82
N ASP A 232 -8.40 0.37 -3.05
CA ASP A 232 -9.48 -0.61 -3.16
C ASP A 232 -10.14 -0.62 -4.55
N CYS A 233 -10.46 0.57 -5.09
CA CYS A 233 -11.21 0.66 -6.34
C CYS A 233 -10.41 0.17 -7.56
N VAL A 234 -9.09 0.38 -7.58
CA VAL A 234 -8.21 -0.06 -8.69
C VAL A 234 -7.96 -1.58 -8.62
N SER A 235 -7.88 -2.16 -7.42
CA SER A 235 -7.57 -3.58 -7.22
C SER A 235 -8.54 -4.53 -7.95
N ASP A 236 -9.81 -4.13 -8.09
CA ASP A 236 -10.82 -4.91 -8.82
C ASP A 236 -10.68 -4.83 -10.34
N LYS A 237 -10.26 -3.69 -10.89
CA LYS A 237 -10.06 -3.52 -12.34
C LYS A 237 -8.84 -4.28 -12.86
N VAL A 238 -7.87 -4.55 -12.00
CA VAL A 238 -6.73 -5.42 -12.32
C VAL A 238 -7.16 -6.90 -12.45
N ARG A 239 -8.36 -7.28 -11.96
CA ARG A 239 -8.94 -8.64 -12.13
C ARG A 239 -9.59 -8.88 -13.50
N GLU A 240 -9.88 -7.83 -14.27
CA GLU A 240 -10.65 -7.93 -15.52
C GLU A 240 -9.82 -8.41 -16.72
N ASN A 241 -8.57 -8.85 -16.52
CA ASN A 241 -7.69 -9.44 -17.54
C ASN A 241 -7.50 -10.95 -17.33
#